data_AF-A0A1L5KUD2-F1
#
_entry.id   AF-A0A1L5KUD2-F1
#
_cell.length_a   1.000
_cell.length_b   1.000
_cell.length_c   1.000
_cell.angle_alpha   90.00
_cell.angle_beta   90.00
_cell.angle_gamma   90.00
#
_symmetry.space_group_name_H-M   'P 1'
#
loop_
_entity.id
_entity.type
_entity.pdbx_description
1 polymer ?
#
loop_
_entity_poly.entity_id
_entity_poly.type
_entity_poly.pdbx_seq_one_letter_code
_entity_poly.pdbx_strand_id
1 'polypeptide(L)'
;KTGFFDYANKYQDGATEEVCPANISEEISERMKELTVRAFHALKLNVYSRADFLLDEKGNLYCLEVNTLPGMTAASLLPKEANVAGIAYGDLCELIIKKSLEARYE
;
A
#
# COMPACT_ATOMS: atom_id res chain seq x y z
N LYS A 1 14.27 17.47 6.87
CA LYS A 1 13.46 17.39 5.63
C LYS A 1 12.19 18.18 5.89
N THR A 2 12.05 19.38 5.34
CA THR A 2 11.01 20.34 5.70
C THR A 2 9.94 20.39 4.62
N GLY A 3 8.66 20.18 4.97
CA GLY A 3 7.53 20.44 4.09
C GLY A 3 6.49 19.32 4.01
N PHE A 4 5.39 19.63 3.32
CA PHE A 4 4.29 18.71 2.99
C PHE A 4 4.67 17.83 1.78
N PHE A 5 4.03 16.67 1.62
CA PHE A 5 4.28 15.76 0.50
C PHE A 5 3.70 16.32 -0.81
N ASP A 6 4.46 17.19 -1.47
CA ASP A 6 4.11 17.81 -2.75
C ASP A 6 4.83 17.15 -3.93
N TYR A 7 4.51 17.57 -5.15
CA TYR A 7 5.12 17.05 -6.37
C TYR A 7 6.67 17.15 -6.33
N ALA A 8 7.21 18.23 -5.78
CA ALA A 8 8.66 18.42 -5.68
C ALA A 8 9.28 17.36 -4.75
N ASN A 9 8.69 17.11 -3.58
CA ASN A 9 9.15 16.08 -2.63
C ASN A 9 8.89 14.65 -3.12
N LYS A 10 7.97 14.46 -4.06
CA LYS A 10 7.67 13.16 -4.70
C LYS A 10 8.71 12.75 -5.76
N TYR A 11 9.39 13.71 -6.40
CA TYR A 11 10.33 13.45 -7.50
C TYR A 11 11.76 13.97 -7.27
N GLN A 12 12.03 14.73 -6.21
CA GLN A 12 13.41 15.04 -5.79
C GLN A 12 14.04 13.83 -5.10
N ASP A 13 15.11 13.31 -5.71
CA ASP A 13 15.99 12.33 -5.08
C ASP A 13 16.48 12.85 -3.71
N GLY A 14 16.15 12.10 -2.65
CA GLY A 14 16.56 12.40 -1.27
C GLY A 14 15.56 13.21 -0.44
N ALA A 15 14.46 13.72 -1.00
CA ALA A 15 13.45 14.47 -0.25
C ALA A 15 12.55 13.58 0.61
N THR A 16 12.29 12.35 0.15
CA THR A 16 11.45 11.36 0.84
C THR A 16 12.27 10.11 1.13
N GLU A 17 12.12 9.56 2.33
CA GLU A 17 12.66 8.25 2.67
C GLU A 17 11.54 7.22 2.61
N GLU A 18 11.73 6.20 1.78
CA GLU A 18 10.77 5.11 1.67
C GLU A 18 11.25 3.94 2.53
N VAL A 19 10.60 3.76 3.68
CA VAL A 19 10.96 2.75 4.68
C VAL A 19 9.91 1.65 4.65
N CYS A 20 10.31 0.44 4.22
CA CYS A 20 9.45 -0.74 4.17
C CYS A 20 10.20 -1.93 4.81
N PRO A 21 9.69 -2.52 5.91
CA PRO A 21 8.45 -2.18 6.62
C PRO A 21 8.54 -0.82 7.32
N ALA A 22 7.39 -0.16 7.51
CA ALA A 22 7.32 1.12 8.20
C ALA A 22 7.77 0.99 9.67
N ASN A 23 8.51 1.98 10.17
CA ASN A 23 8.93 2.04 11.58
C ASN A 23 7.81 2.61 12.46
N ILE A 24 6.80 1.79 12.75
CA ILE A 24 5.63 2.11 13.58
C ILE A 24 5.39 0.97 14.59
N SER A 25 4.61 1.22 15.64
CA SER A 25 4.26 0.16 16.59
C SER A 25 3.41 -0.92 15.93
N GLU A 26 3.50 -2.16 16.44
CA GLU A 26 2.71 -3.28 15.93
C GLU A 26 1.21 -2.98 16.04
N GLU A 27 0.77 -2.34 17.13
CA GLU A 27 -0.63 -1.93 17.30
C GLU A 27 -1.13 -1.02 16.17
N ILE A 28 -0.32 -0.03 15.75
CA ILE A 28 -0.69 0.86 14.63
C ILE A 28 -0.65 0.11 13.30
N SER A 29 0.33 -0.78 13.12
CA SER A 29 0.45 -1.64 11.93
C SER A 29 -0.77 -2.54 11.75
N GLU A 30 -1.21 -3.22 12.81
CA GLU A 30 -2.41 -4.07 12.82
C GLU A 30 -3.67 -3.26 12.52
N ARG A 31 -3.86 -2.13 13.21
CA ARG A 31 -5.00 -1.23 12.96
C ARG A 31 -5.03 -0.72 11.52
N MET A 32 -3.88 -0.38 10.94
CA MET A 32 -3.79 0.06 9.54
C MET A 32 -4.17 -1.08 8.58
N LYS A 33 -3.68 -2.31 8.79
CA LYS A 33 -4.05 -3.49 7.99
C LYS A 33 -5.57 -3.75 8.04
N GLU A 34 -6.17 -3.69 9.22
CA GLU A 34 -7.62 -3.84 9.39
C GLU A 34 -8.42 -2.77 8.64
N LEU A 35 -8.00 -1.50 8.75
CA LEU A 35 -8.63 -0.39 8.03
C LEU A 35 -8.49 -0.52 6.51
N THR A 36 -7.33 -0.99 6.02
CA THR A 36 -7.11 -1.27 4.59
C THR A 36 -8.10 -2.31 4.07
N VAL A 37 -8.28 -3.43 4.79
CA VAL A 37 -9.23 -4.48 4.42
C VAL A 37 -10.67 -3.95 4.46
N ARG A 38 -11.02 -3.16 5.48
CA ARG A 38 -12.35 -2.53 5.57
C ARG A 38 -12.61 -1.58 4.39
N ALA A 39 -11.64 -0.76 4.01
CA ALA A 39 -11.76 0.14 2.87
C ALA A 39 -11.93 -0.63 1.56
N PHE A 40 -11.16 -1.70 1.36
CA PHE A 40 -11.26 -2.59 0.21
C PHE A 40 -12.67 -3.16 0.03
N HIS A 41 -13.26 -3.69 1.10
CA HIS A 41 -14.64 -4.22 1.07
C HIS A 41 -15.70 -3.13 0.91
N ALA A 42 -15.55 -1.99 1.60
CA ALA A 42 -16.50 -0.88 1.51
C ALA A 42 -16.61 -0.31 0.08
N LEU A 43 -15.49 -0.30 -0.64
CA LEU A 43 -15.40 0.14 -2.03
C LEU A 43 -15.73 -0.97 -3.05
N LYS A 44 -16.07 -2.18 -2.58
CA LYS A 44 -16.37 -3.36 -3.41
C LYS A 44 -15.25 -3.66 -4.42
N LEU A 45 -14.00 -3.51 -3.97
CA LEU A 45 -12.83 -3.82 -4.78
C LEU A 45 -12.59 -5.32 -4.80
N ASN A 46 -11.92 -5.76 -5.86
CA ASN A 46 -11.53 -7.16 -6.08
C ASN A 46 -10.04 -7.25 -6.40
N VAL A 47 -9.48 -8.45 -6.22
CA VAL A 47 -8.09 -8.82 -6.56
C VAL A 47 -7.03 -8.13 -5.69
N TYR A 48 -6.83 -6.82 -5.83
CA TYR A 48 -5.78 -6.08 -5.13
C TYR A 48 -6.02 -4.57 -5.17
N SER A 49 -5.40 -3.84 -4.24
CA SER A 49 -5.34 -2.38 -4.20
C SER A 49 -4.19 -1.94 -3.29
N ARG A 50 -3.85 -0.65 -3.30
CA ARG A 50 -3.01 -0.02 -2.26
C ARG A 50 -3.80 1.08 -1.57
N ALA A 51 -3.80 1.12 -0.25
CA ALA A 51 -4.43 2.19 0.52
C ALA A 51 -3.35 3.08 1.14
N ASP A 52 -3.49 4.39 0.96
CA ASP A 52 -2.53 5.37 1.44
C ASP A 52 -3.11 6.08 2.67
N PHE A 53 -2.35 6.10 3.77
CA PHE A 53 -2.79 6.67 5.04
C PHE A 53 -1.89 7.81 5.51
N LEU A 54 -2.48 8.78 6.22
CA LEU A 54 -1.76 9.66 7.13
C LEU A 54 -1.86 9.13 8.56
N LEU A 55 -0.74 9.16 9.26
CA LEU A 55 -0.64 8.88 10.69
C LEU A 55 -0.26 10.19 11.41
N ASP A 56 -1.07 10.63 12.36
CA ASP A 56 -0.75 11.80 13.18
C ASP A 56 0.03 11.42 14.46
N GLU A 57 0.55 12.42 15.17
CA GLU A 57 1.32 12.25 16.41
C GLU A 57 0.52 11.61 17.55
N LYS A 58 -0.82 11.60 17.47
CA LYS A 58 -1.71 10.99 18.46
C LYS A 58 -2.04 9.52 18.12
N GLY A 59 -1.50 8.99 17.02
CA GLY A 59 -1.77 7.63 16.57
C GLY A 59 -3.11 7.47 15.83
N ASN A 60 -3.68 8.56 15.30
CA ASN A 60 -4.86 8.47 14.45
C ASN A 60 -4.45 8.18 13.01
N LEU A 61 -5.21 7.30 12.36
CA LEU A 61 -5.03 6.90 10.97
C LEU A 61 -6.15 7.51 10.11
N TYR A 62 -5.75 8.22 9.04
CA TYR A 62 -6.66 8.82 8.08
C TYR A 62 -6.40 8.23 6.70
N CYS A 63 -7.36 7.48 6.15
CA CYS A 63 -7.26 6.97 4.78
C CYS A 63 -7.41 8.13 3.79
N LEU A 64 -6.39 8.38 2.99
CA LEU A 64 -6.39 9.43 1.97
C LEU A 64 -7.02 8.95 0.68
N GLU A 65 -6.55 7.80 0.19
CA GLU A 65 -6.98 7.23 -1.08
C GLU A 65 -6.79 5.72 -1.10
N VAL A 66 -7.53 5.08 -2.01
CA VAL A 66 -7.32 3.68 -2.39
C VAL A 66 -7.05 3.62 -3.88
N ASN A 67 -5.86 3.16 -4.23
CA ASN A 67 -5.41 2.96 -5.59
C ASN A 67 -5.80 1.56 -6.06
N THR A 68 -6.71 1.48 -7.03
CA THR A 68 -7.20 0.21 -7.61
C THR A 68 -6.25 -0.40 -8.65
N LEU A 69 -5.28 0.38 -9.11
CA LEU A 69 -4.22 -0.05 -10.03
C LEU A 69 -2.89 0.61 -9.61
N PRO A 70 -2.31 0.20 -8.46
CA PRO A 70 -1.06 0.79 -7.98
C PRO A 70 0.10 0.45 -8.93
N GLY A 71 1.17 1.25 -8.85
CA GLY A 71 2.40 0.97 -9.59
C GLY A 71 2.97 -0.42 -9.27
N MET A 72 3.48 -1.09 -10.31
CA MET A 72 4.00 -2.47 -10.24
C MET A 72 5.48 -2.58 -10.66
N THR A 73 6.21 -1.46 -10.74
CA THR A 73 7.67 -1.54 -10.97
C THR A 73 8.37 -2.06 -9.71
N ALA A 74 9.59 -2.57 -9.82
CA ALA A 74 10.36 -3.02 -8.66
C ALA A 74 10.58 -1.93 -7.59
N ALA A 75 10.52 -0.65 -8.00
CA ALA A 75 10.61 0.49 -7.10
C ALA A 75 9.26 0.90 -6.47
N SER A 76 8.14 0.32 -6.90
CA SER A 76 6.80 0.65 -6.41
C SER A 76 6.50 0.03 -5.04
N LEU A 77 5.64 0.68 -4.26
CA LEU A 77 5.30 0.28 -2.89
C LEU A 77 4.70 -1.13 -2.79
N LEU A 78 3.73 -1.48 -3.64
CA LEU A 78 3.05 -2.77 -3.53
C LEU A 78 4.02 -3.97 -3.72
N PRO A 79 4.89 -4.00 -4.75
CA PRO A 79 5.95 -5.00 -4.84
C PRO A 79 6.91 -5.03 -3.63
N LYS A 80 7.26 -3.88 -3.06
CA LYS A 80 8.14 -3.82 -1.87
C LYS A 80 7.46 -4.40 -0.62
N GLU A 81 6.20 -4.02 -0.39
CA GLU A 81 5.37 -4.52 0.70
C GLU A 81 5.18 -6.05 0.59
N ALA A 82 4.89 -6.54 -0.62
CA ALA A 82 4.77 -7.97 -0.90
C ALA A 82 6.07 -8.73 -0.60
N ASN A 83 7.22 -8.19 -0.99
CA ASN A 83 8.52 -8.80 -0.71
C ASN A 83 8.81 -8.87 0.80
N VAL A 84 8.46 -7.83 1.55
CA VAL A 84 8.54 -7.85 3.04
C VAL A 84 7.62 -8.92 3.62
N ALA A 85 6.45 -9.15 3.01
CA ALA A 85 5.54 -10.25 3.35
C ALA A 85 5.99 -11.63 2.84
N GLY A 86 7.17 -11.75 2.22
CA GLY A 86 7.72 -13.01 1.72
C GLY A 86 7.17 -13.46 0.36
N ILE A 87 6.52 -12.57 -0.39
CA ILE A 87 5.97 -12.84 -1.72
C ILE A 87 6.92 -12.24 -2.77
N ALA A 88 7.58 -13.10 -3.54
CA ALA A 88 8.46 -12.62 -4.61
C ALA A 88 7.65 -11.93 -5.72
N TYR A 89 8.28 -11.03 -6.47
CA TYR A 89 7.60 -10.26 -7.52
C TYR A 89 6.89 -11.15 -8.57
N GLY A 90 7.54 -12.24 -8.99
CA GLY A 90 6.93 -13.21 -9.91
C GLY A 90 5.67 -13.84 -9.32
N ASP A 91 5.75 -14.30 -8.07
CA ASP A 91 4.63 -14.91 -7.35
C ASP A 91 3.48 -13.92 -7.13
N LEU A 92 3.80 -12.65 -6.86
CA LEU A 92 2.79 -11.58 -6.77
C LEU A 92 2.04 -11.40 -8.09
N CYS A 93 2.77 -11.34 -9.21
CA CYS A 93 2.16 -11.26 -10.54
C CYS A 93 1.27 -12.47 -10.84
N GLU A 94 1.73 -13.69 -10.56
CA GLU A 94 0.94 -14.91 -10.73
C GLU A 94 -0.32 -14.91 -9.85
N LEU A 95 -0.19 -14.46 -8.59
CA LEU A 95 -1.31 -14.34 -7.67
C LEU A 95 -2.37 -13.37 -8.19
N ILE A 96 -1.98 -12.20 -8.67
CA ILE A 96 -2.89 -11.21 -9.26
C ILE A 96 -3.60 -11.79 -10.49
N ILE A 97 -2.88 -12.49 -11.37
CA ILE A 97 -3.47 -13.15 -12.56
C ILE A 97 -4.51 -14.18 -12.12
N LYS A 98 -4.14 -15.08 -11.21
CA LYS A 98 -5.03 -16.12 -10.70
C LYS A 98 -6.30 -15.52 -10.08
N LYS A 99 -6.14 -14.53 -9.19
CA LYS A 99 -7.26 -13.84 -8.55
C LYS A 99 -8.14 -13.07 -9.53
N SER A 100 -7.55 -12.50 -10.58
CA SER A 100 -8.31 -11.83 -11.65
C SER A 100 -9.13 -12.81 -12.48
N LEU A 101 -8.62 -14.02 -12.72
CA LEU A 101 -9.39 -15.08 -13.38
C LEU A 101 -10.54 -15.56 -12.51
N GLU A 102 -10.32 -15.78 -11.20
CA GLU A 102 -11.37 -16.16 -10.25
C GLU A 102 -12.50 -15.11 -10.21
N ALA A 103 -12.14 -13.83 -10.01
CA ALA A 103 -13.12 -12.73 -9.89
C ALA A 103 -13.88 -12.41 -11.19
N ARG A 104 -13.39 -12.87 -12.36
CA ARG A 104 -14.07 -12.67 -13.65
C ARG A 104 -15.32 -13.55 -13.80
N TYR A 105 -15.36 -14.69 -13.10
CA TYR A 105 -16.43 -15.68 -13.20
C TYR A 105 -17.39 -15.67 -11.98
N GLU A 106 -17.20 -14.74 -11.06
CA GLU A 106 -18.17 -14.38 -10.01
C GLU A 106 -19.18 -13.32 -10.52
#